data_AF-A0A8J9ST46-F1
#
_entry.id   AF-A0A8J9ST46-F1
#
_cell.length_a   1.000
_cell.length_b   1.000
_cell.length_c   1.000
_cell.angle_alpha   90.00
_cell.angle_beta   90.00
_cell.angle_gamma   90.00
#
_symmetry.space_group_name_H-M   'P 1'
#
loop_
_entity.id
_entity.type
_entity.pdbx_description
1 polymer ?
#
loop_
_entity_poly.entity_id
_entity_poly.type
_entity_poly.pdbx_seq_one_letter_code
_entity_poly.pdbx_strand_id
1 'polypeptide(L)'
;DDENYDYIVTSGEVFFGRYNIKERIGKGSFGQVVRAEDIETNQEVAIKIIKSKKPFALQAKTEIELLTHLLDKDVEDQHNV
;
A
#
# COMPACT_ATOMS: atom_id res chain seq x y z
N ASP A 1 -4.76 14.65 5.68
CA ASP A 1 -4.01 14.84 4.42
C ASP A 1 -3.27 16.16 4.44
N ASP A 2 -2.14 16.24 3.74
CA ASP A 2 -1.42 17.49 3.48
C ASP A 2 -2.00 18.24 2.26
N GLU A 3 -1.38 19.35 1.86
CA GLU A 3 -1.77 20.15 0.68
C GLU A 3 -1.70 19.35 -0.65
N ASN A 4 -0.93 18.25 -0.66
CA ASN A 4 -0.76 17.34 -1.80
C ASN A 4 -1.70 16.14 -1.76
N TYR A 5 -2.65 16.12 -0.82
CA TYR A 5 -3.61 15.03 -0.63
C TYR A 5 -2.94 13.72 -0.20
N ASP A 6 -1.70 13.80 0.29
CA ASP A 6 -0.97 12.67 0.87
C ASP A 6 -1.38 12.51 2.35
N TYR A 7 -1.48 11.27 2.80
CA TYR A 7 -1.69 10.99 4.21
C TYR A 7 -0.45 11.40 5.03
N ILE A 8 -0.64 11.94 6.24
CA ILE A 8 0.48 12.32 7.11
C ILE A 8 0.81 11.12 7.99
N VAL A 9 1.83 10.34 7.60
CA VAL A 9 2.23 9.11 8.31
C VAL A 9 2.87 9.45 9.64
N THR A 10 2.42 8.80 10.71
CA THR A 10 3.07 8.84 12.02
C THR A 10 3.73 7.50 12.32
N SER A 11 4.99 7.50 12.75
CA SER A 11 5.68 6.26 13.14
C SER A 11 5.06 5.70 14.43
N GLY A 12 4.83 4.39 14.47
CA GLY A 12 4.14 3.71 15.57
C GLY A 12 2.62 3.78 15.51
N GLU A 13 2.06 4.39 14.47
CA GLU A 13 0.61 4.35 14.21
C GLU A 13 0.17 2.92 13.84
N VAL A 14 -1.03 2.53 14.27
CA VAL A 14 -1.59 1.20 13.95
C VAL A 14 -2.79 1.36 13.02
N PHE A 15 -2.63 0.91 11.78
CA PHE A 15 -3.73 0.89 10.81
C PHE A 15 -4.63 -0.32 11.04
N PHE A 16 -5.93 -0.06 11.13
CA PHE A 16 -6.99 -1.08 11.28
C PHE A 16 -6.75 -2.07 12.44
N GLY A 17 -5.99 -1.67 13.47
CA GLY A 17 -5.63 -2.55 14.59
C GLY A 17 -4.64 -3.68 14.25
N ARG A 18 -4.11 -3.74 13.02
CA ARG A 18 -3.30 -4.88 12.53
C ARG A 18 -1.92 -4.48 12.03
N TYR A 19 -1.80 -3.35 11.34
CA TYR A 19 -0.54 -2.98 10.70
C TYR A 19 0.17 -1.90 11.50
N ASN A 20 1.30 -2.25 12.12
CA ASN A 20 2.14 -1.31 12.85
C ASN A 20 3.06 -0.57 11.85
N ILE A 21 2.81 0.73 11.66
CA ILE A 21 3.52 1.54 10.68
C ILE A 21 4.91 1.93 11.21
N LYS A 22 5.96 1.59 10.46
CA LYS A 22 7.35 1.86 10.84
C LYS A 22 7.84 3.17 10.24
N GLU A 23 8.17 3.14 8.96
CA GLU A 23 8.80 4.27 8.25
C GLU A 23 8.32 4.38 6.80
N ARG A 24 8.43 5.57 6.22
CA ARG A 24 8.17 5.78 4.80
C ARG A 24 9.35 5.26 3.98
N ILE A 25 9.09 4.35 3.06
CA ILE A 25 10.10 3.77 2.16
C ILE A 25 10.00 4.30 0.72
N GLY A 26 8.91 4.97 0.36
CA GLY A 26 8.75 5.55 -0.98
C GLY A 26 7.73 6.69 -1.04
N LYS A 27 7.89 7.60 -2.00
CA LYS A 27 6.92 8.65 -2.35
C LYS A 27 6.95 8.91 -3.86
N GLY A 28 5.80 9.13 -4.46
CA GLY A 28 5.68 9.41 -5.89
C GLY A 28 4.36 10.10 -6.26
N SER A 29 4.06 10.16 -7.56
CA SER A 29 2.88 10.85 -8.08
C SER A 29 1.56 10.35 -7.51
N PHE A 30 1.46 9.04 -7.26
CA PHE A 30 0.25 8.34 -6.82
C PHE A 30 0.02 8.37 -5.30
N GLY A 31 1.03 8.74 -4.52
CA GLY A 31 1.00 8.69 -3.06
C GLY A 31 2.33 8.24 -2.48
N GLN A 32 2.28 7.43 -1.43
CA GLN A 32 3.46 7.00 -0.68
C GLN A 32 3.40 5.54 -0.29
N VAL A 33 4.57 4.97 0.00
CA VAL A 33 4.71 3.58 0.47
C VAL A 33 5.40 3.60 1.82
N VAL A 34 4.83 2.87 2.77
CA VAL A 34 5.39 2.69 4.12
C VAL A 34 5.76 1.24 4.34
N ARG A 35 6.85 1.00 5.08
CA ARG A 35 7.14 -0.30 5.68
C ARG A 35 6.30 -0.42 6.94
N ALA A 36 5.65 -1.56 7.10
CA ALA A 36 4.86 -1.89 8.27
C ALA A 36 5.10 -3.35 8.68
N GLU A 37 4.71 -3.67 9.90
CA GLU A 37 4.62 -5.05 10.39
C GLU A 37 3.15 -5.45 10.48
N ASP A 38 2.81 -6.56 9.85
CA ASP A 38 1.52 -7.22 10.06
C ASP A 38 1.58 -8.02 11.36
N ILE A 39 0.91 -7.51 12.41
CA ILE A 39 0.95 -8.09 13.76
C ILE A 39 0.35 -9.50 13.80
N GLU A 40 -0.58 -9.83 12.89
CA GLU A 40 -1.20 -11.16 12.86
C GLU A 40 -0.26 -12.23 12.31
N THR A 41 0.57 -11.87 11.32
CA THR A 41 1.46 -12.82 10.63
C THR A 41 2.93 -12.67 11.06
N ASN A 42 3.26 -11.63 11.82
CA ASN A 42 4.62 -11.19 12.15
C ASN A 42 5.52 -11.03 10.90
N GLN A 43 4.93 -10.63 9.77
CA GLN A 43 5.66 -10.40 8.52
C GLN A 43 5.84 -8.90 8.24
N GLU A 44 6.95 -8.56 7.62
CA GLU A 44 7.15 -7.21 7.08
C GLU A 44 6.37 -7.05 5.77
N VAL A 45 5.62 -5.95 5.68
CA VAL A 45 4.79 -5.63 4.51
C VAL A 45 5.05 -4.21 4.04
N ALA A 46 4.82 -3.98 2.74
CA ALA A 46 4.78 -2.65 2.15
C ALA A 46 3.32 -2.22 1.95
N ILE A 47 2.93 -1.08 2.51
CA ILE A 47 1.58 -0.54 2.36
C ILE A 47 1.64 0.70 1.47
N LYS A 48 0.95 0.63 0.33
CA LYS A 48 0.80 1.76 -0.60
C LYS A 48 -0.42 2.60 -0.21
N ILE A 49 -0.19 3.83 0.24
CA ILE A 49 -1.22 4.78 0.62
C ILE A 49 -1.48 5.71 -0.56
N ILE A 50 -2.68 5.60 -1.15
CA ILE A 50 -3.10 6.38 -2.32
C ILE A 50 -3.58 7.76 -1.89
N LYS A 51 -3.22 8.79 -2.67
CA LYS A 51 -3.70 10.16 -2.45
C LYS A 51 -5.23 10.22 -2.40
N SER A 52 -5.75 11.08 -1.51
CA SER A 52 -7.17 11.32 -1.34
C SER A 52 -7.78 12.17 -2.47
N LYS A 53 -7.66 11.70 -3.72
CA LYS A 53 -8.39 12.26 -4.88
C LYS A 53 -8.99 11.16 -5.76
N LYS A 54 -10.17 11.46 -6.30
CA LYS A 54 -10.93 10.57 -7.19
C LYS A 54 -10.11 9.99 -8.35
N PRO A 55 -9.30 10.76 -9.11
CA PRO A 55 -8.53 10.19 -10.22
C PRO A 55 -7.51 9.14 -9.76
N PHE A 56 -6.83 9.38 -8.63
CA PHE A 56 -5.86 8.42 -8.09
C PHE A 56 -6.53 7.16 -7.55
N ALA A 57 -7.69 7.32 -6.89
CA ALA A 57 -8.47 6.17 -6.42
C ALA A 57 -9.00 5.31 -7.59
N LEU A 58 -9.44 5.94 -8.69
CA LEU A 58 -9.86 5.21 -9.90
C LEU A 58 -8.70 4.44 -10.53
N GLN A 59 -7.53 5.08 -10.67
CA GLN A 59 -6.36 4.40 -11.22
C GLN A 59 -5.87 3.25 -10.33
N ALA A 60 -5.94 3.42 -9.00
CA ALA A 60 -5.58 2.35 -8.07
C ALA A 60 -6.49 1.11 -8.23
N LYS A 61 -7.77 1.29 -8.60
CA LYS A 61 -8.65 0.16 -8.95
C LYS A 61 -8.14 -0.60 -10.16
N THR A 62 -7.73 0.09 -11.22
CA THR A 62 -7.14 -0.55 -12.39
C THR A 62 -5.84 -1.29 -12.05
N GLU A 63 -5.01 -0.73 -11.17
CA GLU A 63 -3.80 -1.41 -10.68
C GLU A 63 -4.14 -2.69 -9.91
N ILE A 64 -5.13 -2.65 -9.01
CA ILE A 64 -5.61 -3.84 -8.28
C ILE A 64 -6.15 -4.89 -9.25
N GLU A 65 -7.00 -4.50 -10.21
CA GLU A 65 -7.57 -5.41 -11.22
C GLU A 65 -6.47 -6.09 -12.04
N LEU A 66 -5.43 -5.35 -12.44
CA LEU A 66 -4.29 -5.89 -13.17
C LEU A 66 -3.47 -6.87 -12.32
N LEU A 67 -3.19 -6.51 -11.06
CA LEU A 67 -2.43 -7.37 -10.14
C LEU A 67 -3.19 -8.67 -9.85
N THR A 68 -4.50 -8.60 -9.58
CA THR A 68 -5.33 -9.80 -9.38
C THR A 68 -5.30 -10.71 -10.60
N HIS A 69 -5.40 -10.15 -11.81
CA HIS A 69 -5.34 -10.95 -13.04
C HIS A 69 -3.97 -11.59 -13.29
N LEU A 70 -2.88 -10.98 -12.82
CA LEU A 70 -1.55 -11.56 -12.91
C LEU A 70 -1.36 -12.67 -11.87
N LEU A 71 -1.81 -12.45 -10.63
CA LEU A 71 -1.85 -13.47 -9.57
C LEU A 71 -2.63 -14.72 -10.00
N ASP A 72 -3.80 -14.54 -10.62
CA ASP A 72 -4.61 -15.66 -11.14
C ASP A 72 -3.86 -16.49 -12.22
N LYS A 73 -2.86 -15.89 -12.87
CA LYS A 73 -2.02 -16.53 -13.89
C LYS A 73 -0.71 -17.08 -13.35
N ASP A 74 -0.31 -16.71 -12.14
CA ASP A 74 0.90 -17.16 -11.48
C ASP A 74 0.59 -18.12 -10.33
N VAL A 75 -0.14 -19.19 -10.65
CA VAL A 75 -0.61 -20.18 -9.67
C VAL A 75 0.55 -20.90 -8.96
N GLU A 76 1.73 -20.91 -9.57
CA GLU A 76 2.93 -21.56 -9.03
C GLU A 76 3.85 -20.59 -8.26
N ASP A 77 3.43 -19.33 -8.06
CA ASP A 77 4.18 -18.29 -7.32
C ASP A 77 5.62 -18.14 -7.85
N GLN A 78 5.79 -18.24 -9.18
CA GLN A 78 7.10 -18.17 -9.82
C GLN A 78 7.53 -16.72 -10.11
N HIS A 79 6.60 -15.77 -9.98
CA HIS A 79 6.80 -14.36 -10.20
C HIS A 79 6.35 -13.59 -8.95
N ASN A 80 7.08 -12.54 -8.59
CA ASN A 80 6.76 -11.75 -7.39
C ASN A 80 5.60 -10.77 -7.67
N VAL A 81 4.43 -11.29 -8.04
CA VAL A 81 3.24 -10.52 -8.44
C VAL A 81 2.11 -10.75 -7.46
#